data_AF-A0A5E4IY41-F1
#
_entry.id   AF-A0A5E4IY41-F1
#
_cell.length_a   1.000
_cell.length_b   1.000
_cell.length_c   1.000
_cell.angle_alpha   90.00
_cell.angle_beta   90.00
_cell.angle_gamma   90.00
#
_symmetry.space_group_name_H-M   'P 1'
#
loop_
_entity.id
_entity.type
_entity.pdbx_description
1 polymer ?
#
loop_
_entity_poly.entity_id
_entity_poly.type
_entity_poly.pdbx_seq_one_letter_code
_entity_poly.pdbx_strand_id
1 'polypeptide(L)'
;MRNQIRALKDEADILNNMAAKLKAMEIEVQKMLIILERMSLEKLNSARELDAKARVENLKIYKVSVKRPVGKRKIKVYSYWYASWRFNSKIKNFCLGSIEKMTHEEALRKARKLKAVCLGINY
;
A
#
# COMPACT_ATOMS: atom_id res chain seq x y z
N MET A 1 0.20 71.72 -9.85
CA MET A 1 0.28 71.01 -8.55
C MET A 1 -0.97 70.18 -8.21
N ARG A 2 -2.18 70.74 -8.04
CA ARG A 2 -3.38 69.94 -7.67
C ARG A 2 -3.73 68.80 -8.63
N ASN A 3 -3.58 68.99 -9.95
CA ASN A 3 -3.87 67.94 -10.93
C ASN A 3 -2.85 66.78 -10.90
N GLN A 4 -1.58 67.07 -10.64
CA GLN A 4 -0.56 66.03 -10.45
C GLN A 4 -0.80 65.24 -9.16
N ILE A 5 -1.20 65.92 -8.07
CA ILE A 5 -1.57 65.24 -6.81
C ILE A 5 -2.75 64.30 -7.03
N ARG A 6 -3.74 64.71 -7.84
CA ARG A 6 -4.90 63.85 -8.16
C ARG A 6 -4.49 62.65 -9.00
N ALA A 7 -3.72 62.87 -10.07
CA ALA A 7 -3.24 61.78 -10.93
C ALA A 7 -2.43 60.73 -10.14
N LEU A 8 -1.56 61.16 -9.23
CA LEU A 8 -0.79 60.25 -8.37
C LEU A 8 -1.68 59.44 -7.40
N LYS A 9 -2.79 60.01 -6.93
CA LYS A 9 -3.76 59.28 -6.09
C LYS A 9 -4.53 58.24 -6.90
N ASP A 10 -5.00 58.62 -8.08
CA ASP A 10 -5.72 57.71 -8.98
C ASP A 10 -4.81 56.52 -9.38
N GLU A 11 -3.53 56.78 -9.65
CA GLU A 11 -2.53 55.75 -9.96
C GLU A 11 -2.24 54.85 -8.75
N ALA A 12 -2.12 55.41 -7.54
CA ALA A 12 -1.98 54.65 -6.32
C ALA A 12 -3.19 53.73 -6.05
N ASP A 13 -4.41 54.20 -6.34
CA ASP A 13 -5.63 53.40 -6.20
C ASP A 13 -5.67 52.23 -7.20
N ILE A 14 -5.24 52.46 -8.45
CA ILE A 14 -5.09 51.39 -9.44
C ILE A 14 -4.10 50.33 -8.95
N LEU A 15 -2.93 50.76 -8.47
CA LEU A 15 -1.90 49.85 -7.96
C LEU A 15 -2.39 49.05 -6.73
N ASN A 16 -3.10 49.70 -5.81
CA ASN A 16 -3.68 49.03 -4.64
C ASN A 16 -4.72 47.98 -5.04
N ASN A 17 -5.58 48.30 -6.02
CA ASN A 17 -6.57 47.34 -6.54
C ASN A 17 -5.91 46.14 -7.23
N MET A 18 -4.83 46.37 -7.99
CA MET A 18 -4.05 45.30 -8.60
C MET A 18 -3.39 44.42 -7.53
N ALA A 19 -2.79 45.01 -6.50
CA ALA A 19 -2.19 44.28 -5.39
C ALA A 19 -3.22 43.44 -4.61
N ALA A 20 -4.42 43.96 -4.37
CA ALA A 20 -5.50 43.24 -3.72
C ALA A 20 -5.95 42.00 -4.52
N LYS A 21 -6.05 42.13 -5.86
CA LYS A 21 -6.36 40.99 -6.75
C LYS A 21 -5.27 39.94 -6.73
N LEU A 22 -4.00 40.34 -6.78
CA LEU A 22 -2.86 39.41 -6.70
C LEU A 22 -2.84 38.66 -5.36
N LYS A 23 -3.10 39.34 -4.25
CA LYS A 23 -3.25 38.68 -2.93
C LYS A 23 -4.41 37.70 -2.89
N ALA A 24 -5.56 38.05 -3.47
CA ALA A 24 -6.70 37.13 -3.53
C ALA A 24 -6.36 35.87 -4.33
N MET A 25 -5.68 36.02 -5.48
CA MET A 25 -5.18 34.90 -6.28
C MET A 25 -4.14 34.06 -5.50
N GLU A 26 -3.22 34.70 -4.79
CA GLU A 26 -2.24 34.00 -3.95
C GLU A 26 -2.93 33.12 -2.90
N ILE A 27 -3.94 33.64 -2.21
CA ILE A 27 -4.73 32.90 -1.23
C ILE A 27 -5.44 31.70 -1.88
N GLU A 28 -6.00 31.87 -3.08
CA GLU A 28 -6.68 30.80 -3.81
C GLU A 28 -5.71 29.71 -4.27
N VAL A 29 -4.54 30.10 -4.77
CA VAL A 29 -3.46 29.18 -5.14
C VAL A 29 -2.96 28.40 -3.91
N GLN A 30 -2.76 29.07 -2.77
CA GLN A 30 -2.37 28.40 -1.53
C GLN A 30 -3.42 27.38 -1.07
N LYS A 31 -4.71 27.71 -1.14
CA LYS A 31 -5.79 26.76 -0.84
C LYS A 31 -5.74 25.56 -1.78
N MET A 32 -5.56 25.80 -3.08
CA MET A 32 -5.46 24.73 -4.07
C MET A 32 -4.24 23.83 -3.81
N LEU A 33 -3.09 24.40 -3.44
CA LEU A 33 -1.89 23.65 -3.08
C LEU A 33 -2.17 22.69 -1.91
N ILE A 34 -2.78 23.18 -0.83
CA ILE A 34 -3.14 22.34 0.33
C ILE A 34 -4.08 21.19 -0.08
N ILE A 35 -5.07 21.46 -0.94
CA ILE A 35 -5.99 20.44 -1.44
C ILE A 35 -5.23 19.38 -2.25
N LEU A 36 -4.37 19.82 -3.17
CA LEU A 36 -3.58 18.93 -4.02
C LEU A 36 -2.59 18.08 -3.21
N GLU A 37 -1.92 18.66 -2.23
CA GLU A 37 -1.01 17.95 -1.32
C GLU A 37 -1.75 16.87 -0.53
N ARG A 38 -2.93 17.21 0.01
CA ARG A 38 -3.78 16.25 0.71
C ARG A 38 -4.21 15.12 -0.21
N MET A 39 -4.72 15.43 -1.40
CA MET A 39 -5.12 14.42 -2.38
C MET A 39 -3.95 13.52 -2.78
N SER A 40 -2.77 14.10 -3.01
CA SER A 40 -1.55 13.37 -3.31
C SER A 40 -1.20 12.39 -2.20
N LEU A 41 -1.22 12.85 -0.94
CA LEU A 41 -0.95 12.01 0.23
C LEU A 41 -1.97 10.86 0.35
N GLU A 42 -3.26 11.14 0.16
CA GLU A 42 -4.31 10.13 0.18
C GLU A 42 -4.08 9.05 -0.90
N LYS A 43 -3.71 9.46 -2.13
CA LYS A 43 -3.39 8.51 -3.21
C LYS A 43 -2.16 7.68 -2.91
N LEU A 44 -1.10 8.28 -2.35
CA LEU A 44 0.11 7.56 -1.95
C LEU A 44 -0.20 6.52 -0.85
N ASN A 45 -1.05 6.87 0.11
CA ASN A 45 -1.47 5.94 1.16
C ASN A 45 -2.29 4.78 0.58
N SER A 46 -3.27 5.06 -0.29
CA SER A 46 -4.02 4.00 -0.99
C SER A 46 -3.10 3.09 -1.82
N ALA A 47 -2.11 3.66 -2.51
CA ALA A 47 -1.14 2.88 -3.28
C ALA A 47 -0.31 1.95 -2.38
N ARG A 48 0.15 2.44 -1.21
CA ARG A 48 0.89 1.63 -0.23
C ARG A 48 0.05 0.49 0.33
N GLU A 49 -1.22 0.73 0.62
CA GLU A 49 -2.14 -0.32 1.09
C GLU A 49 -2.38 -1.39 0.02
N LEU A 50 -2.57 -0.98 -1.23
CA LEU A 50 -2.75 -1.90 -2.35
C LEU A 50 -1.48 -2.71 -2.62
N ASP A 51 -0.31 -2.07 -2.56
CA ASP A 51 0.98 -2.78 -2.67
C ASP A 51 1.14 -3.80 -1.53
N ALA A 52 0.86 -3.40 -0.29
CA ALA A 52 0.93 -4.32 0.85
C ALA A 52 0.01 -5.53 0.68
N LYS A 53 -1.23 -5.33 0.21
CA LYS A 53 -2.18 -6.41 -0.10
C LYS A 53 -1.66 -7.30 -1.23
N ALA A 54 -1.23 -6.72 -2.35
CA ALA A 54 -0.69 -7.46 -3.49
C ALA A 54 0.55 -8.28 -3.10
N ARG A 55 1.41 -7.71 -2.27
CA ARG A 55 2.58 -8.40 -1.72
C ARG A 55 2.19 -9.59 -0.88
N VAL A 56 1.13 -9.54 -0.08
CA VAL A 56 0.62 -10.72 0.65
C VAL A 56 0.03 -11.75 -0.32
N GLU A 57 -0.81 -11.32 -1.27
CA GLU A 57 -1.48 -12.21 -2.23
C GLU A 57 -0.53 -12.93 -3.19
N ASN A 58 0.67 -12.39 -3.44
CA ASN A 58 1.68 -13.00 -4.32
C ASN A 58 2.35 -14.26 -3.71
N LEU A 59 1.57 -15.29 -3.42
CA LEU A 59 2.01 -16.57 -2.88
C LEU A 59 1.42 -17.72 -3.70
N LYS A 60 2.06 -18.88 -3.65
CA LYS A 60 1.57 -20.09 -4.30
C LYS A 60 1.36 -21.19 -3.27
N ILE A 61 0.19 -21.83 -3.31
CA ILE A 61 -0.15 -22.97 -2.46
C ILE A 61 -0.16 -24.24 -3.27
N TYR A 62 0.39 -25.29 -2.68
CA TYR A 62 0.50 -26.60 -3.32
C TYR A 62 0.51 -27.72 -2.29
N LYS A 63 0.27 -28.94 -2.78
CA LYS A 63 0.24 -30.16 -1.97
C LYS A 63 1.59 -30.86 -2.09
N VAL A 64 2.10 -31.37 -0.98
CA VAL A 64 3.33 -32.18 -0.94
C VAL A 64 3.06 -33.48 -0.21
N SER A 65 3.36 -34.60 -0.85
CA SER A 65 3.26 -35.93 -0.25
C SER A 65 4.64 -36.41 0.20
N VAL A 66 4.75 -36.74 1.49
CA VAL A 66 5.98 -37.22 2.12
C VAL A 66 5.80 -38.68 2.50
N LYS A 67 6.67 -39.53 1.99
CA LYS A 67 6.74 -40.95 2.36
C LYS A 67 7.61 -41.10 3.60
N ARG A 68 7.11 -41.79 4.64
CA ARG A 68 7.85 -42.07 5.87
C ARG A 68 7.79 -43.56 6.20
N PRO A 69 8.92 -44.21 6.54
CA PRO A 69 8.91 -45.58 7.05
C PRO A 69 8.28 -45.60 8.45
N VAL A 70 7.35 -46.52 8.68
CA VAL A 70 6.64 -46.70 9.97
C VAL A 70 6.87 -48.08 10.58
N GLY A 71 7.78 -48.87 10.01
CA GLY A 71 8.17 -50.20 10.48
C GLY A 71 8.94 -50.98 9.41
N LYS A 72 9.35 -52.22 9.70
CA LYS A 72 9.99 -53.10 8.71
C LYS A 72 9.06 -53.29 7.51
N ARG A 73 9.47 -52.77 6.35
CA ARG A 73 8.74 -52.82 5.06
C ARG A 73 7.37 -52.11 5.00
N LYS A 74 7.05 -51.21 5.95
CA LYS A 74 5.82 -50.40 5.91
C LYS A 74 6.17 -48.93 5.67
N ILE A 75 5.59 -48.35 4.61
CA ILE A 75 5.71 -46.93 4.26
C ILE A 75 4.32 -46.30 4.40
N LYS A 76 4.24 -45.20 5.15
CA LYS A 76 3.04 -44.35 5.20
C LYS A 76 3.29 -43.08 4.40
N VAL A 77 2.29 -42.67 3.63
CA VAL A 77 2.30 -41.41 2.88
C VAL A 77 1.49 -40.38 3.65
N TYR A 78 2.09 -39.22 3.88
CA TYR A 78 1.45 -38.08 4.52
C TYR A 78 1.37 -36.93 3.53
N SER A 79 0.24 -36.26 3.43
CA SER A 79 0.06 -35.15 2.51
C SER A 79 -0.11 -33.84 3.27
N TYR A 80 0.65 -32.83 2.88
CA TYR A 80 0.72 -31.52 3.54
C TYR A 80 0.42 -30.40 2.56
N TRP A 81 -0.19 -29.34 3.09
CA TRP A 81 -0.25 -28.05 2.41
C TRP A 81 1.07 -27.31 2.61
N TYR A 82 1.61 -26.80 1.52
CA TYR A 82 2.75 -25.90 1.51
C TYR A 82 2.37 -24.60 0.84
N ALA A 83 3.01 -23.52 1.28
CA ALA A 83 3.01 -22.25 0.58
C ALA A 83 4.43 -21.82 0.24
N SER A 84 4.58 -21.14 -0.90
CA SER A 84 5.84 -20.57 -1.34
C SER A 84 5.67 -19.11 -1.73
N TRP A 85 6.64 -18.28 -1.34
CA TRP A 85 6.74 -16.89 -1.74
C TRP A 85 8.18 -16.40 -1.65
N ARG A 86 8.46 -15.27 -2.28
CA ARG A 86 9.77 -14.60 -2.21
C ARG A 86 9.87 -13.83 -0.89
N PHE A 87 10.96 -14.06 -0.16
CA PHE A 87 11.30 -13.38 1.08
C PHE A 87 12.81 -13.11 1.11
N ASN A 88 13.22 -11.85 1.30
CA ASN A 88 14.63 -11.42 1.29
C ASN A 88 15.41 -11.98 0.09
N SER A 89 14.90 -11.75 -1.11
CA SER A 89 15.50 -12.16 -2.39
C SER A 89 15.55 -13.67 -2.69
N LYS A 90 15.02 -14.54 -1.83
CA LYS A 90 14.96 -15.99 -2.05
C LYS A 90 13.52 -16.50 -1.98
N ILE A 91 13.21 -17.58 -2.70
CA ILE A 91 11.93 -18.28 -2.54
C ILE A 91 12.03 -19.15 -1.28
N LYS A 92 11.08 -18.98 -0.35
CA LYS A 92 10.96 -19.83 0.84
C LYS A 92 9.69 -20.66 0.75
N ASN A 93 9.77 -21.89 1.25
CA ASN A 93 8.66 -22.83 1.32
C ASN A 93 8.27 -23.04 2.79
N PHE A 94 6.98 -22.98 3.10
CA PHE A 94 6.45 -23.09 4.44
C PHE A 94 5.41 -24.21 4.50
N CYS A 95 5.57 -25.14 5.45
CA CYS A 95 4.56 -26.17 5.72
C CYS A 95 3.42 -25.55 6.52
N LEU A 96 2.19 -25.61 5.99
CA LEU A 96 1.00 -25.05 6.62
C LEU A 96 0.32 -26.06 7.54
N GLY A 97 0.45 -27.36 7.22
CA GLY A 97 -0.10 -28.47 7.99
C GLY A 97 -0.61 -29.61 7.12
N SER A 98 -1.20 -30.63 7.75
CA SER A 98 -1.76 -31.79 7.04
C SER A 98 -3.00 -31.40 6.22
N ILE A 99 -3.13 -31.96 5.02
CA ILE A 99 -4.31 -31.78 4.16
C ILE A 99 -5.56 -32.40 4.80
N GLU A 100 -5.39 -33.46 5.60
CA GLU A 100 -6.50 -34.11 6.30
C GLU A 100 -7.14 -33.20 7.37
N LYS A 101 -6.43 -32.14 7.80
CA LYS A 101 -6.85 -31.26 8.88
C LYS A 101 -7.29 -29.87 8.43
N MET A 102 -7.14 -29.52 7.16
CA MET A 102 -7.54 -28.20 6.66
C MET A 102 -7.83 -28.20 5.16
N THR A 103 -8.78 -27.37 4.74
CA THR A 103 -9.11 -27.17 3.33
C THR A 103 -8.06 -26.30 2.62
N HIS A 104 -8.21 -26.15 1.30
CA HIS A 104 -7.36 -25.24 0.52
C HIS A 104 -7.53 -23.79 0.96
N GLU A 105 -8.77 -23.36 1.19
CA GLU A 105 -9.12 -21.99 1.58
C GLU A 105 -8.59 -21.66 2.97
N GLU A 106 -8.65 -22.62 3.90
CA GLU A 106 -8.06 -22.49 5.23
C GLU A 106 -6.53 -22.40 5.17
N ALA A 107 -5.90 -23.23 4.32
CA ALA A 107 -4.47 -23.15 4.05
C ALA A 107 -4.10 -21.79 3.43
N LEU A 108 -4.92 -21.27 2.52
CA LEU A 108 -4.76 -19.94 1.90
C LEU A 108 -4.82 -18.81 2.92
N ARG A 109 -5.85 -18.81 3.75
CA ARG A 109 -5.99 -17.83 4.84
C ARG A 109 -4.80 -17.90 5.80
N LYS A 110 -4.34 -19.12 6.14
CA LYS A 110 -3.18 -19.32 7.02
C LYS A 110 -1.88 -18.82 6.38
N ALA A 111 -1.68 -19.08 5.09
CA ALA A 111 -0.52 -18.62 4.34
C ALA A 111 -0.46 -17.08 4.25
N ARG A 112 -1.60 -16.44 3.97
CA ARG A 112 -1.72 -14.97 3.93
C ARG A 112 -1.32 -14.34 5.27
N LYS A 113 -1.89 -14.84 6.38
CA LYS A 113 -1.55 -14.37 7.73
C LYS A 113 -0.06 -14.56 8.05
N LEU A 114 0.48 -15.74 7.76
CA LEU A 114 1.89 -16.03 8.01
C LEU A 114 2.81 -15.09 7.21
N LYS A 115 2.48 -14.87 5.93
CA LYS A 115 3.25 -13.99 5.07
C LYS A 115 3.15 -12.53 5.49
N ALA A 116 1.97 -12.06 5.90
CA ALA A 116 1.78 -10.71 6.43
C ALA A 116 2.65 -10.46 7.66
N VAL A 117 2.68 -11.40 8.61
CA VAL A 117 3.58 -11.35 9.78
C VAL A 117 5.05 -11.31 9.34
N CYS A 118 5.47 -12.15 8.38
CA CYS A 118 6.83 -12.11 7.86
C CYS A 118 7.20 -10.77 7.21
N LEU A 119 6.24 -10.09 6.58
CA LEU A 119 6.44 -8.81 5.91
C LEU A 119 6.24 -7.59 6.83
N GLY A 120 5.82 -7.78 8.09
CA GLY A 120 5.47 -6.69 8.99
C GLY A 120 4.23 -5.90 8.56
N ILE A 121 3.31 -6.54 7.83
CA ILE A 121 2.08 -5.95 7.33
C ILE A 121 0.93 -6.38 8.24
N ASN A 122 0.09 -5.43 8.65
CA ASN A 122 -1.19 -5.75 9.29
C ASN A 122 -2.18 -6.21 8.21
N TYR A 123 -2.58 -7.48 8.25
CA TYR A 123 -3.46 -8.13 7.27
C TYR A 123 -4.53 -8.98 7.97
#